data_AF-A0A938MMZ7-F1
#
_entry.id   AF-A0A938MMZ7-F1
#
_cell.length_a   1.000
_cell.length_b   1.000
_cell.length_c   1.000
_cell.angle_alpha   90.00
_cell.angle_beta   90.00
_cell.angle_gamma   90.00
#
_symmetry.space_group_name_H-M   'P 1'
#
loop_
_entity.id
_entity.type
_entity.pdbx_description
1 polymer ?
#
loop_
_entity_poly.entity_id
_entity_poly.type
_entity_poly.pdbx_seq_one_letter_code
_entity_poly.pdbx_strand_id
1 'polypeptide(L)'
;MVAQPLVHVRARVEITAAVDIFVKKDDAESQRTPNAAKAGGDSYDRIDLTGEIKLHNYHDKPVKMEVVRYVLGNVDEAGADGTFKTINAREEGPQLLDGYPYWWHWYNWPYGWYHLNGIGRITWQFELPSGKGVTLPCKWHHFWQR
;
A
#
# COMPACT_ATOMS: atom_id res chain seq x y z
N MET A 1 7.00 46.07 38.03
CA MET A 1 6.17 45.51 36.96
C MET A 1 7.10 44.68 36.09
N VAL A 2 6.97 43.34 36.13
CA VAL A 2 7.98 42.39 35.64
C VAL A 2 7.77 42.15 34.14
N ALA A 3 8.81 42.37 33.33
CA ALA A 3 8.80 42.06 31.91
C ALA A 3 8.74 40.54 31.69
N GLN A 4 7.78 40.06 30.92
CA GLN A 4 7.71 38.65 30.52
C GLN A 4 8.86 38.33 29.55
N PRO A 5 9.58 37.21 29.72
CA PRO A 5 10.59 36.82 28.74
C PRO A 5 9.91 36.33 27.45
N LEU A 6 10.42 36.81 26.32
CA LEU A 6 10.06 36.33 24.99
C LEU A 6 10.44 34.84 24.87
N VAL A 7 9.45 33.96 24.84
CA VAL A 7 9.67 32.54 24.54
C VAL A 7 9.98 32.42 23.05
N HIS A 8 11.26 32.19 22.72
CA HIS A 8 11.65 31.74 21.40
C HIS A 8 11.39 30.23 21.31
N VAL A 9 10.31 29.84 20.62
CA VAL A 9 10.10 28.45 20.23
C VAL A 9 11.03 28.16 19.05
N ARG A 10 12.06 27.33 19.28
CA ARG A 10 12.82 26.70 18.21
C ARG A 10 12.27 25.29 18.01
N ALA A 11 11.38 25.14 17.03
CA ALA A 11 11.02 23.82 16.52
C ALA A 11 12.06 23.41 15.46
N ARG A 12 12.77 22.32 15.71
CA ARG A 12 13.53 21.64 14.65
C ARG A 12 12.51 20.88 13.81
N VAL A 13 12.19 21.41 12.64
CA VAL A 13 11.45 20.68 11.62
C VAL A 13 12.50 19.93 10.79
N GLU A 14 12.52 18.61 10.88
CA GLU A 14 13.25 17.78 9.91
C GLU A 14 12.46 17.80 8.60
N ILE A 15 12.64 18.85 7.80
CA ILE A 15 12.10 18.98 6.43
C ILE A 15 13.00 18.15 5.51
N THR A 16 12.93 16.83 5.61
CA THR A 16 13.59 15.94 4.63
C THR A 16 12.82 14.63 4.48
N ALA A 17 11.58 14.72 3.99
CA ALA A 17 10.89 13.62 3.31
C ALA A 17 9.70 14.20 2.49
N ALA A 18 10.01 14.72 1.30
CA ALA A 18 9.07 15.07 0.23
C ALA A 18 7.73 15.75 0.65
N VAL A 19 7.80 16.95 1.25
CA VAL A 19 6.60 17.76 1.54
C VAL A 19 5.87 18.16 0.24
N ASP A 20 6.57 18.16 -0.89
CA ASP A 20 6.06 18.60 -2.20
C ASP A 20 5.49 17.47 -3.06
N ILE A 21 5.56 16.20 -2.62
CA ILE A 21 4.87 15.10 -3.31
C ILE A 21 3.63 14.75 -2.50
N PHE A 22 2.47 15.21 -2.96
CA PHE A 22 1.21 14.84 -2.34
C PHE A 22 0.83 13.43 -2.74
N VAL A 23 0.41 12.63 -1.77
CA VAL A 23 -0.03 11.25 -1.95
C VAL A 23 -1.44 11.08 -1.38
N LYS A 24 -2.37 10.59 -2.18
CA LYS A 24 -3.68 10.12 -1.72
C LYS A 24 -3.88 8.67 -2.15
N LYS A 25 -4.33 7.83 -1.23
CA LYS A 25 -4.71 6.45 -1.48
C LYS A 25 -6.22 6.29 -1.30
N ASP A 26 -6.86 5.57 -2.20
CA ASP A 26 -8.27 5.20 -2.12
C ASP A 26 -8.43 3.73 -2.48
N ASP A 27 -9.18 2.98 -1.66
CA ASP A 27 -9.39 1.54 -1.81
C ASP A 27 -10.86 1.23 -1.56
N ALA A 28 -11.46 0.40 -2.41
CA ALA A 28 -12.83 -0.04 -2.30
C ALA A 28 -12.95 -1.53 -2.62
N GLU A 29 -13.80 -2.23 -1.85
CA GLU A 29 -14.33 -3.53 -2.26
C GLU A 29 -15.21 -3.32 -3.50
N SER A 30 -14.88 -3.97 -4.60
CA SER A 30 -15.63 -3.88 -5.85
C SER A 30 -16.63 -5.02 -6.00
N GLN A 31 -16.32 -6.18 -5.44
CA GLN A 31 -17.17 -7.36 -5.50
C GLN A 31 -16.83 -8.33 -4.36
N ARG A 32 -17.84 -9.11 -3.97
CA ARG A 32 -17.67 -10.27 -3.10
C ARG A 32 -18.34 -11.48 -3.75
N THR A 33 -17.59 -12.57 -3.83
CA THR A 33 -18.06 -13.86 -4.34
C THR A 33 -18.10 -14.86 -3.18
N PRO A 34 -19.31 -15.20 -2.66
CA PRO A 34 -19.42 -16.12 -1.55
C PRO A 34 -18.97 -17.54 -1.90
N ASN A 35 -18.41 -18.26 -0.93
CA ASN A 35 -17.99 -19.67 -1.07
C ASN A 35 -17.08 -19.93 -2.29
N ALA A 36 -16.20 -18.99 -2.61
CA ALA A 36 -15.31 -19.05 -3.76
C ALA A 36 -14.18 -20.10 -3.63
N ALA A 37 -13.82 -20.47 -2.40
CA ALA A 37 -12.81 -21.50 -2.15
C ALA A 37 -13.11 -22.34 -0.91
N LYS A 38 -12.44 -23.50 -0.80
CA LYS A 38 -12.43 -24.37 0.37
C LYS A 38 -10.99 -24.71 0.75
N ALA A 39 -10.66 -24.58 2.03
CA ALA A 39 -9.36 -24.98 2.57
C ALA A 39 -9.51 -25.46 4.01
N GLY A 40 -8.95 -26.62 4.35
CA GLY A 40 -8.97 -27.14 5.73
C GLY A 40 -10.37 -27.47 6.27
N GLY A 41 -11.39 -27.64 5.41
CA GLY A 41 -12.78 -27.85 5.82
C GLY A 41 -13.60 -26.55 5.92
N ASP A 42 -12.95 -25.39 5.88
CA ASP A 42 -13.60 -24.08 5.90
C ASP A 42 -13.94 -23.59 4.49
N SER A 43 -14.98 -22.75 4.41
CA SER A 43 -15.37 -22.02 3.21
C SER A 43 -14.90 -20.57 3.26
N TYR A 44 -14.45 -20.08 2.11
CA TYR A 44 -13.88 -18.74 1.98
C TYR A 44 -14.62 -17.96 0.91
N ASP A 45 -14.94 -16.71 1.23
CA ASP A 45 -15.41 -15.74 0.26
C ASP A 45 -14.22 -15.11 -0.45
N ARG A 46 -14.34 -14.86 -1.75
CA ARG A 46 -13.40 -14.01 -2.50
C ARG A 46 -13.86 -12.57 -2.41
N ILE A 47 -12.97 -11.69 -1.99
CA ILE A 47 -13.19 -10.25 -1.90
C ILE A 47 -12.31 -9.61 -2.95
N ASP A 48 -12.91 -9.03 -3.99
CA ASP A 48 -12.24 -8.30 -5.04
C ASP A 48 -12.19 -6.82 -4.66
N LEU A 49 -11.01 -6.21 -4.83
CA LEU A 49 -10.75 -4.82 -4.48
C LEU A 49 -10.16 -4.06 -5.67
N THR A 50 -10.57 -2.81 -5.77
CA THR A 50 -9.97 -1.81 -6.64
C THR A 50 -9.35 -0.72 -5.78
N GLY A 51 -8.18 -0.24 -6.16
CA GLY A 51 -7.54 0.86 -5.47
C GLY A 51 -6.73 1.73 -6.42
N GLU A 52 -6.42 2.92 -5.94
CA GLU A 52 -5.63 3.90 -6.66
C GLU A 52 -4.70 4.65 -5.72
N ILE A 53 -3.50 4.96 -6.20
CA ILE A 53 -2.61 5.94 -5.59
C ILE A 53 -2.54 7.15 -6.51
N LYS A 54 -2.95 8.30 -5.99
CA LYS A 54 -2.86 9.60 -6.67
C LYS A 54 -1.65 10.35 -6.12
N LEU A 55 -0.77 10.75 -7.03
CA LEU A 55 0.43 11.51 -6.72
C LEU A 55 0.35 12.87 -7.40
N HIS A 56 0.88 13.90 -6.77
CA HIS A 56 1.07 15.21 -7.39
C HIS A 56 2.41 15.81 -6.98
N ASN A 57 3.18 16.27 -7.95
CA ASN A 57 4.46 16.94 -7.74
C ASN A 57 4.27 18.46 -7.70
N TYR A 58 4.34 19.05 -6.52
CA TYR A 58 4.34 20.50 -6.31
C TYR A 58 5.72 21.14 -6.41
N HIS A 59 6.78 20.34 -6.60
CA HIS A 59 8.12 20.85 -6.81
C HIS A 59 8.23 21.53 -8.18
N ASP A 60 9.13 22.50 -8.30
CA ASP A 60 9.47 23.19 -9.55
C ASP A 60 10.30 22.33 -10.54
N LYS A 61 10.59 21.07 -10.19
CA LYS A 61 11.44 20.16 -10.97
C LYS A 61 10.80 18.78 -11.11
N PRO A 62 11.10 18.05 -12.20
CA PRO A 62 10.75 16.63 -12.32
C PRO A 62 11.42 15.79 -11.23
N VAL A 63 10.72 14.77 -10.73
CA VAL A 63 11.22 13.85 -9.70
C VAL A 63 11.15 12.42 -10.21
N LYS A 64 12.26 11.69 -10.15
CA LYS A 64 12.28 10.25 -10.39
C LYS A 64 11.76 9.54 -9.15
N MET A 65 10.77 8.67 -9.34
CA MET A 65 10.07 8.01 -8.25
C MET A 65 10.05 6.49 -8.44
N GLU A 66 10.24 5.79 -7.32
CA GLU A 66 9.81 4.41 -7.15
C GLU A 66 8.66 4.40 -6.15
N VAL A 67 7.53 3.81 -6.54
CA VAL A 67 6.37 3.62 -5.68
C VAL A 67 6.18 2.14 -5.47
N VAL A 68 6.28 1.70 -4.22
CA VAL A 68 6.03 0.31 -3.82
C VAL A 68 4.76 0.25 -2.98
N ARG A 69 3.82 -0.60 -3.38
CA ARG A 69 2.58 -0.85 -2.65
C ARG A 69 2.49 -2.32 -2.27
N TYR A 70 2.20 -2.57 -1.00
CA TYR A 70 1.87 -3.91 -0.50
C TYR A 70 0.36 -4.02 -0.25
N VAL A 71 -0.25 -5.09 -0.74
CA VAL A 71 -1.68 -5.39 -0.56
C VAL A 71 -1.87 -6.79 0.04
N LEU A 72 -2.98 -6.94 0.76
CA LEU A 72 -3.42 -8.21 1.28
C LEU A 72 -3.95 -9.09 0.15
N GLY A 73 -3.37 -10.27 -0.05
CA GLY A 73 -3.80 -11.22 -1.07
C GLY A 73 -3.03 -11.11 -2.38
N ASN A 74 -3.72 -11.39 -3.48
CA ASN A 74 -3.13 -11.63 -4.79
C ASN A 74 -3.45 -10.47 -5.74
N VAL A 75 -2.44 -9.91 -6.40
CA VAL A 75 -2.62 -8.82 -7.37
C VAL A 75 -3.13 -9.39 -8.69
N ASP A 76 -4.19 -8.81 -9.22
CA ASP A 76 -4.77 -9.17 -10.51
C ASP A 76 -4.27 -8.23 -11.61
N GLU A 77 -4.14 -6.93 -11.30
CA GLU A 77 -3.78 -5.90 -12.26
C GLU A 77 -2.99 -4.77 -11.59
N ALA A 78 -1.94 -4.29 -12.28
CA ALA A 78 -1.26 -3.04 -11.96
C ALA A 78 -1.26 -2.17 -13.23
N GLY A 79 -2.02 -1.08 -13.22
CA GLY A 79 -2.04 -0.15 -14.35
C GLY A 79 -0.85 0.79 -14.34
N ALA A 80 -0.81 1.72 -15.30
CA ALA A 80 0.27 2.70 -15.46
C ALA A 80 1.68 2.05 -15.51
N ASP A 81 1.80 0.96 -16.28
CA ASP A 81 3.04 0.17 -16.45
C ASP A 81 3.62 -0.38 -15.14
N GLY A 82 2.78 -0.55 -14.13
CA GLY A 82 3.15 -1.19 -12.88
C GLY A 82 3.48 -2.67 -13.08
N THR A 83 4.48 -3.15 -12.34
CA THR A 83 4.81 -4.57 -12.25
C THR A 83 4.41 -5.10 -10.89
N PHE A 84 4.05 -6.38 -10.81
CA PHE A 84 3.69 -6.98 -9.53
C PHE A 84 4.17 -8.42 -9.38
N LYS A 85 4.31 -8.83 -8.12
CA LYS A 85 4.53 -10.22 -7.74
C LYS A 85 3.72 -10.55 -6.48
N THR A 86 3.28 -11.79 -6.38
CA THR A 86 2.73 -12.34 -5.14
C THR A 86 3.89 -12.93 -4.34
N ILE A 87 3.97 -12.54 -3.08
CA ILE A 87 5.02 -12.97 -2.16
C ILE A 87 4.44 -14.03 -1.24
N ASN A 88 5.17 -15.13 -1.07
CA ASN A 88 4.81 -16.14 -0.08
C ASN A 88 4.94 -15.51 1.31
N ALA A 89 3.81 -15.18 1.90
CA ALA A 89 3.82 -14.46 3.17
C ALA A 89 4.44 -15.28 4.31
N ARG A 90 4.46 -16.61 4.24
CA ARG A 90 5.07 -17.47 5.28
C ARG A 90 6.59 -17.51 5.16
N GLU A 91 7.10 -17.59 3.94
CA GLU A 91 8.52 -17.89 3.69
C GLU A 91 9.35 -16.63 3.38
N GLU A 92 8.76 -15.67 2.68
CA GLU A 92 9.43 -14.49 2.14
C GLU A 92 8.99 -13.17 2.81
N GLY A 93 7.94 -13.21 3.63
CA GLY A 93 7.43 -12.04 4.35
C GLY A 93 8.46 -11.37 5.27
N PRO A 94 9.20 -12.14 6.10
CA PRO A 94 10.27 -11.58 6.95
C PRO A 94 11.44 -10.95 6.18
N GLN A 95 11.64 -11.30 4.91
CA GLN A 95 12.74 -10.87 4.05
C GLN A 95 12.40 -9.67 3.16
N LEU A 96 11.19 -9.13 3.30
CA LEU A 96 10.84 -7.83 2.73
C LEU A 96 11.77 -6.76 3.30
N LEU A 97 12.13 -5.75 2.48
CA LEU A 97 13.13 -4.71 2.81
C LEU A 97 12.91 -4.03 4.17
N ASP A 98 11.65 -3.97 4.64
CA ASP A 98 11.24 -3.42 5.93
C ASP A 98 10.48 -4.44 6.81
N GLY A 99 10.61 -5.74 6.52
CA GLY A 99 9.77 -6.79 7.08
C GLY A 99 8.34 -6.76 6.55
N TYR A 100 7.42 -7.42 7.26
CA TYR A 100 6.01 -7.43 6.86
C TYR A 100 5.42 -6.01 6.77
N PRO A 101 4.46 -5.76 5.86
CA PRO A 101 3.75 -4.49 5.83
C PRO A 101 3.17 -4.13 7.20
N TYR A 102 3.18 -2.85 7.58
CA TYR A 102 2.76 -2.43 8.93
C TYR A 102 1.39 -2.98 9.38
N TRP A 103 0.42 -3.05 8.45
CA TRP A 103 -0.92 -3.59 8.73
C TRP A 103 -0.94 -5.10 9.01
N TRP A 104 0.13 -5.82 8.70
CA TRP A 104 0.23 -7.27 8.83
C TRP A 104 0.05 -7.74 10.27
N HIS A 105 0.57 -6.98 11.21
CA HIS A 105 0.58 -7.32 12.64
C HIS A 105 -0.76 -7.01 13.35
N TRP A 106 -1.71 -6.41 12.65
CA TRP A 106 -3.04 -6.12 13.20
C TRP A 106 -3.97 -7.33 13.21
N TYR A 107 -3.60 -8.39 12.48
CA TYR A 107 -4.42 -9.57 12.29
C TYR A 107 -3.78 -10.78 12.94
N ASN A 108 -4.62 -11.59 13.58
CA ASN A 108 -4.28 -12.97 13.87
C ASN A 108 -4.73 -13.83 12.68
N TRP A 109 -3.79 -14.14 11.78
CA TRP A 109 -4.09 -14.79 10.51
C TRP A 109 -4.64 -16.21 10.73
N PRO A 110 -5.83 -16.54 10.19
CA PRO A 110 -6.35 -17.91 10.24
C PRO A 110 -5.36 -18.90 9.60
N TYR A 111 -5.25 -20.12 10.12
CA TYR A 111 -4.31 -21.12 9.59
C TYR A 111 -4.51 -21.37 8.08
N GLY A 112 -5.77 -21.44 7.63
CA GLY A 112 -6.13 -21.63 6.24
C GLY A 112 -5.85 -20.42 5.33
N TRP A 113 -5.65 -19.23 5.90
CA TRP A 113 -5.49 -17.99 5.16
C TRP A 113 -4.26 -18.01 4.25
N TYR A 114 -3.14 -18.56 4.75
CA TYR A 114 -1.87 -18.67 4.01
C TYR A 114 -1.94 -19.59 2.78
N HIS A 115 -2.93 -20.48 2.69
CA HIS A 115 -3.09 -21.36 1.53
C HIS A 115 -3.72 -20.65 0.34
N LEU A 116 -4.48 -19.58 0.59
CA LEU A 116 -5.27 -18.88 -0.42
C LEU A 116 -4.74 -17.47 -0.68
N ASN A 117 -3.98 -16.91 0.26
CA ASN A 117 -3.52 -15.55 0.23
C ASN A 117 -2.01 -15.42 0.40
N GLY A 118 -1.43 -14.50 -0.36
CA GLY A 118 -0.08 -14.00 -0.15
C GLY A 118 -0.06 -12.51 0.20
N ILE A 119 1.11 -11.90 0.02
CA ILE A 119 1.26 -10.44 0.01
C ILE A 119 1.54 -10.01 -1.42
N GLY A 120 0.65 -9.23 -2.00
CA GLY A 120 0.86 -8.61 -3.29
C GLY A 120 1.83 -7.45 -3.18
N ARG A 121 2.93 -7.46 -3.94
CA ARG A 121 3.85 -6.32 -4.07
C ARG A 121 3.74 -5.73 -5.47
N ILE A 122 3.35 -4.47 -5.56
CA ILE A 122 3.23 -3.71 -6.81
C ILE A 122 4.31 -2.63 -6.81
N THR A 123 4.98 -2.45 -7.95
CA THR A 123 6.07 -1.50 -8.12
C THR A 123 5.86 -0.68 -9.38
N TRP A 124 5.94 0.64 -9.23
CA TRP A 124 5.96 1.60 -10.34
C TRP A 124 7.27 2.37 -10.31
N GLN A 125 7.88 2.56 -11.48
CA GLN A 125 9.06 3.39 -11.66
C GLN A 125 8.82 4.36 -12.81
N PHE A 126 8.87 5.66 -12.52
CA PHE A 126 8.61 6.70 -13.51
C PHE A 126 9.21 8.04 -13.07
N GLU A 127 9.23 9.00 -14.00
CA GLU A 127 9.52 10.39 -13.70
C GLU A 127 8.20 11.17 -13.60
N LEU A 128 7.99 11.88 -12.51
CA LEU A 128 6.83 12.74 -12.29
C LEU A 128 7.21 14.19 -12.59
N PRO A 129 6.75 14.77 -13.71
CA PRO A 129 7.11 16.15 -14.07
C PRO A 129 6.61 17.17 -13.04
N SER A 130 7.28 18.32 -12.98
CA SER A 130 6.88 19.44 -12.13
C SER A 130 5.42 19.88 -12.38
N GLY A 131 4.66 20.10 -11.32
CA GLY A 131 3.26 20.54 -11.37
C GLY A 131 2.29 19.51 -11.95
N LYS A 132 2.72 18.26 -12.14
CA LYS A 132 1.89 17.19 -12.70
C LYS A 132 1.50 16.17 -11.64
N GLY A 133 0.36 15.54 -11.88
CA GLY A 133 -0.09 14.39 -11.12
C GLY A 133 -0.19 13.14 -11.97
N VAL A 134 -0.17 11.99 -11.31
CA VAL A 134 -0.37 10.68 -11.91
C VAL A 134 -1.30 9.86 -11.01
N THR A 135 -2.09 8.98 -11.63
CA THR A 135 -2.90 7.99 -10.92
C THR A 135 -2.35 6.61 -11.23
N LEU A 136 -2.10 5.82 -10.19
CA LEU A 136 -1.58 4.47 -10.25
C LEU A 136 -2.68 3.50 -9.81
N PRO A 137 -3.50 2.97 -10.74
CA PRO A 137 -4.58 2.07 -10.41
C PRO A 137 -4.06 0.64 -10.19
N CYS A 138 -4.69 -0.10 -9.29
CA CYS A 138 -4.44 -1.52 -9.08
C CYS A 138 -5.71 -2.29 -8.71
N LYS A 139 -5.71 -3.58 -9.02
CA LYS A 139 -6.76 -4.52 -8.63
C LYS A 139 -6.12 -5.73 -7.96
N TRP A 140 -6.75 -6.21 -6.90
CA TRP A 140 -6.31 -7.39 -6.19
C TRP A 140 -7.50 -8.05 -5.52
N HIS A 141 -7.31 -9.28 -5.09
CA HIS A 141 -8.30 -10.00 -4.29
C HIS A 141 -7.66 -10.70 -3.12
N HIS A 142 -8.47 -10.97 -2.10
CA HIS A 142 -8.10 -11.91 -1.04
C HIS A 142 -9.29 -12.78 -0.66
N PHE A 143 -8.98 -13.91 -0.07
CA PHE A 143 -9.93 -14.85 0.50
C PHE A 143 -10.06 -14.60 2.00
N TRP A 144 -11.29 -14.55 2.48
CA TRP A 144 -11.58 -14.41 3.90
C TRP A 144 -12.50 -15.52 4.35
N GLN A 145 -12.21 -16.08 5.53
CA GLN A 145 -13.05 -17.13 6.11
C GLN A 145 -14.43 -16.55 6.41
N ARG A 146 -15.47 -17.29 6.02
CA ARG A 146 -16.86 -16.94 6.30
C ARG A 146 -17.23 -17.20 7.76
#